data_AF-A0A6P7SQR6-F1
#
_entry.id   AF-A0A6P7SQR6-F1
#
_cell.length_a   1.000
_cell.length_b   1.000
_cell.length_c   1.000
_cell.angle_alpha   90.00
_cell.angle_beta   90.00
_cell.angle_gamma   90.00
#
_symmetry.space_group_name_H-M   'P 1'
#
loop_
_entity.id
_entity.type
_entity.pdbx_description
1 polymer ?
#
loop_
_entity_poly.entity_id
_entity_poly.type
_entity_poly.pdbx_seq_one_letter_code
_entity_poly.pdbx_strand_id
1 'polypeptide(L)'
;MSKKIFLSQVKSDNARLFDLSDDELVRLTVKELNQVVKGLTREQVSRLKQRRRTLKNRGYAANCREKRISQKEELEIEREKLRAEVYRLQRENNVVKMELDSLRQKYDALQRFADKSELLILQKPVMMSEPLSLKRETIRS
;
A
#
# COMPACT_ATOMS: atom_id res chain seq x y z
N MET A 1 8.36 30.37 -23.82
CA MET A 1 7.86 30.28 -25.22
C MET A 1 6.63 29.40 -25.27
N SER A 2 5.63 29.74 -26.09
CA SER A 2 4.43 28.91 -26.27
C SER A 2 4.73 27.65 -27.09
N LYS A 3 4.18 26.48 -26.71
CA LYS A 3 4.42 25.19 -27.38
C LYS A 3 4.14 25.22 -28.90
N LYS A 4 3.17 26.03 -29.34
CA LYS A 4 2.86 26.25 -30.77
C LYS A 4 3.98 26.97 -31.53
N ILE A 5 4.60 27.97 -30.90
CA ILE A 5 5.68 28.80 -31.48
C ILE A 5 6.94 27.94 -31.67
N PHE A 6 7.23 27.08 -30.71
CA PHE A 6 8.38 26.17 -30.78
C PHE A 6 8.25 25.18 -31.95
N LEU A 7 7.09 24.52 -32.09
CA LEU A 7 6.84 23.55 -33.17
C LEU A 7 6.88 24.19 -34.56
N SER A 8 6.48 25.46 -34.71
CA SER A 8 6.62 26.19 -35.98
C SER A 8 8.08 26.55 -36.28
N GLN A 9 8.88 26.90 -35.26
CA GLN A 9 10.30 27.23 -35.43
C GLN A 9 11.13 26.00 -35.83
N VAL A 10 10.86 24.85 -35.21
CA VAL A 10 11.55 23.57 -35.49
C VAL A 10 11.26 23.04 -36.89
N LYS A 11 10.10 23.37 -37.49
CA LYS A 11 9.78 23.02 -38.88
C LYS A 11 10.65 23.74 -39.91
N SER A 12 11.15 24.93 -39.59
CA SER A 12 11.87 25.78 -40.56
C SER A 12 13.37 25.44 -40.64
N ASP A 13 13.95 24.89 -39.57
CA ASP A 13 15.38 24.62 -39.46
C ASP A 13 15.65 23.16 -39.06
N ASN A 14 15.87 22.28 -40.04
CA ASN A 14 16.28 20.88 -39.81
C ASN A 14 17.54 20.77 -38.91
N ALA A 15 18.38 21.81 -38.84
CA ALA A 15 19.57 21.87 -37.99
C ALA A 15 19.25 22.05 -36.48
N ARG A 16 18.17 22.77 -36.13
CA ARG A 16 17.79 23.02 -34.72
C ARG A 16 17.17 21.80 -34.02
N LEU A 17 16.89 20.74 -34.78
CA LEU A 17 16.27 19.52 -34.30
C LEU A 17 17.23 18.62 -33.51
N PHE A 18 18.53 18.76 -33.75
CA PHE A 18 19.59 18.14 -32.93
C PHE A 18 19.82 18.90 -31.62
N ASP A 19 19.49 20.20 -31.58
CA ASP A 19 19.58 21.07 -30.40
C ASP A 19 18.36 20.99 -29.47
N LEU A 20 17.41 20.09 -29.73
CA LEU A 20 16.35 19.78 -28.78
C LEU A 20 16.96 19.38 -27.43
N SER A 21 16.59 20.09 -26.36
CA SER A 21 17.00 19.68 -25.01
C SER A 21 16.37 18.35 -24.64
N ASP A 22 17.02 17.60 -23.75
CA ASP A 22 16.51 16.32 -23.25
C ASP A 22 15.10 16.47 -22.65
N ASP A 23 14.86 17.54 -21.89
CA ASP A 23 13.58 17.78 -21.24
C ASP A 23 12.47 18.11 -22.25
N GLU A 24 12.75 18.90 -23.28
CA GLU A 24 11.79 19.16 -24.36
C GLU A 24 11.48 17.86 -25.11
N LEU A 25 12.52 17.09 -25.45
CA LEU A 25 12.37 15.84 -26.18
C LEU A 25 11.52 14.82 -25.42
N VAL A 26 11.62 14.74 -24.09
CA VAL A 26 10.77 13.84 -23.27
C VAL A 26 9.34 14.35 -23.13
N ARG A 27 9.15 15.68 -23.15
CA ARG A 27 7.84 16.34 -22.99
C ARG A 27 6.96 16.31 -24.24
N LEU A 28 7.53 16.16 -25.44
CA LEU A 28 6.74 16.02 -26.66
C LEU A 28 5.75 14.85 -26.54
N THR A 29 4.55 15.00 -27.06
CA THR A 29 3.64 13.88 -27.32
C THR A 29 4.12 13.07 -28.52
N VAL A 30 3.54 11.88 -28.74
CA VAL A 30 3.84 11.07 -29.94
C VAL A 30 3.48 11.83 -31.21
N LYS A 31 2.36 12.56 -31.24
CA LYS A 31 1.92 13.36 -32.39
C LYS A 31 2.91 14.49 -32.69
N GLU A 32 3.36 15.20 -31.67
CA GLU A 32 4.33 16.29 -31.84
C GLU A 32 5.70 15.75 -32.26
N LEU A 33 6.16 14.64 -31.68
CA LEU A 33 7.38 13.95 -32.12
C LEU A 33 7.29 13.54 -33.59
N ASN A 34 6.17 12.95 -34.01
CA ASN A 34 5.93 12.55 -35.39
C ASN A 34 5.92 13.76 -36.35
N GLN A 35 5.45 14.91 -35.88
CA GLN A 35 5.48 16.15 -36.65
C GLN A 35 6.91 16.71 -36.79
N VAL A 36 7.72 16.57 -35.74
CA VAL A 36 9.12 16.99 -35.67
C VAL A 36 10.02 16.11 -36.54
N VAL A 37 9.77 14.81 -36.62
CA VAL A 37 10.57 13.89 -37.48
C VAL A 37 10.18 13.90 -38.95
N LYS A 38 9.12 14.62 -39.33
CA LYS A 38 8.65 14.70 -40.72
C LYS A 38 9.66 15.51 -41.55
N GLY A 39 10.26 14.88 -42.56
CA GLY A 39 11.27 15.52 -43.42
C GLY A 39 12.72 15.24 -43.03
N LEU A 40 12.95 14.43 -41.99
CA LEU A 40 14.29 13.95 -41.62
C LEU A 40 14.66 12.66 -42.36
N THR A 41 15.96 12.36 -42.45
CA THR A 41 16.44 11.07 -42.96
C THR A 41 16.17 9.96 -41.95
N ARG A 42 16.13 8.71 -42.44
CA ARG A 42 15.85 7.52 -41.62
C ARG A 42 16.81 7.40 -40.42
N GLU A 43 18.08 7.71 -40.62
CA GLU A 43 19.14 7.66 -39.61
C GLU A 43 18.91 8.72 -38.52
N GLN A 44 18.50 9.93 -38.90
CA GLN A 44 18.18 11.01 -37.97
C GLN A 44 16.94 10.66 -37.13
N VAL A 45 15.89 10.11 -37.77
CA VAL A 45 14.68 9.64 -37.07
C VAL A 45 15.03 8.56 -36.06
N SER A 46 15.85 7.58 -36.44
CA SER A 46 16.29 6.48 -35.56
C SER A 46 17.03 7.03 -34.32
N ARG A 47 18.01 7.92 -34.53
CA ARG A 47 18.78 8.55 -33.45
C ARG A 47 17.89 9.33 -32.48
N LEU A 48 16.96 10.13 -32.99
CA LEU A 48 16.09 10.95 -32.13
C LEU A 48 15.11 10.08 -31.31
N LYS A 49 14.54 9.05 -31.94
CA LYS A 49 13.66 8.08 -31.24
C LYS A 49 14.43 7.28 -30.19
N GLN A 50 15.64 6.85 -30.50
CA GLN A 50 16.50 6.14 -29.55
C GLN A 50 16.87 7.04 -28.36
N ARG A 51 17.30 8.28 -28.61
CA ARG A 51 17.59 9.27 -27.55
C ARG A 51 16.37 9.46 -26.65
N ARG A 52 15.18 9.70 -27.23
CA ARG A 52 13.94 9.83 -26.46
C ARG A 52 13.62 8.58 -25.63
N ARG A 53 13.81 7.38 -26.19
CA ARG A 53 13.58 6.11 -25.48
C ARG A 53 14.51 5.97 -24.28
N THR A 54 15.80 6.25 -24.45
CA THR A 54 16.78 6.23 -23.35
C THR A 54 16.40 7.20 -22.23
N LEU A 55 15.98 8.42 -22.59
CA LEU A 55 15.56 9.43 -21.60
C LEU A 55 14.28 9.04 -20.86
N LYS A 56 13.26 8.53 -21.59
CA LYS A 56 12.03 8.01 -20.95
C LYS A 56 12.34 6.84 -20.02
N ASN A 57 13.18 5.90 -20.45
CA ASN A 57 13.61 4.77 -19.62
C ASN A 57 14.36 5.21 -18.36
N ARG A 58 15.18 6.26 -18.44
CA ARG A 58 15.80 6.88 -17.27
C ARG A 58 14.75 7.37 -16.28
N GLY A 59 13.72 8.08 -16.75
CA GLY A 59 12.59 8.51 -15.93
C GLY A 59 11.80 7.34 -15.33
N TYR A 60 11.52 6.30 -16.12
CA TYR A 60 10.85 5.10 -15.63
C TYR A 60 11.65 4.38 -14.55
N ALA A 61 12.97 4.32 -14.65
CA ALA A 61 13.83 3.73 -13.63
C ALA A 61 13.80 4.53 -12.33
N ALA A 62 13.76 5.87 -12.40
CA ALA A 62 13.60 6.73 -11.21
C ALA A 62 12.24 6.51 -10.54
N ASN A 63 11.15 6.61 -11.31
CA ASN A 63 9.79 6.41 -10.81
C ASN A 63 9.58 4.99 -10.24
N CYS A 64 10.24 3.97 -10.82
CA CYS A 64 10.20 2.61 -10.31
C CYS A 64 10.84 2.51 -8.91
N ARG A 65 11.97 3.19 -8.69
CA ARG A 65 12.63 3.22 -7.37
C ARG A 65 11.77 3.98 -6.36
N GLU A 66 11.26 5.14 -6.74
CA GLU A 66 10.37 5.96 -5.90
C GLU A 66 9.12 5.16 -5.49
N LYS A 67 8.42 4.54 -6.45
CA LYS A 67 7.25 3.71 -6.17
C LYS A 67 7.58 2.54 -5.25
N ARG A 68 8.74 1.90 -5.41
CA ARG A 68 9.16 0.81 -4.53
C ARG A 68 9.41 1.29 -3.10
N ILE A 69 10.07 2.43 -2.93
CA ILE A 69 10.36 3.01 -1.61
C ILE A 69 9.05 3.40 -0.93
N SER A 70 8.18 4.14 -1.63
CA SER A 70 6.85 4.54 -1.14
C SER A 70 6.00 3.33 -0.76
N GLN A 71 5.95 2.27 -1.58
CA GLN A 71 5.23 1.03 -1.23
C GLN A 71 5.80 0.35 0.02
N LYS A 72 7.13 0.34 0.19
CA LYS A 72 7.75 -0.22 1.38
C LYS A 72 7.37 0.59 2.62
N GLU A 73 7.42 1.92 2.55
CA GLU A 73 7.05 2.81 3.65
C GLU A 73 5.56 2.64 4.03
N GLU A 74 4.67 2.56 3.04
CA GLU A 74 3.24 2.28 3.27
C GLU A 74 3.03 0.96 4.03
N LEU A 75 3.71 -0.12 3.60
CA LEU A 75 3.65 -1.42 4.28
C LEU A 75 4.23 -1.37 5.69
N GLU A 76 5.28 -0.59 5.93
CA GLU A 76 5.85 -0.42 7.27
C GLU A 76 4.89 0.32 8.20
N ILE A 77 4.20 1.36 7.71
CA ILE A 77 3.15 2.08 8.45
C ILE A 77 1.99 1.13 8.77
N GLU A 78 1.52 0.37 7.79
CA GLU A 78 0.42 -0.58 7.99
C GLU A 78 0.79 -1.67 9.00
N ARG A 79 2.01 -2.20 8.92
CA ARG A 79 2.54 -3.16 9.90
C ARG A 79 2.49 -2.60 11.32
N GLU A 80 2.97 -1.37 11.53
CA GLU A 80 2.96 -0.76 12.87
C GLU A 80 1.54 -0.49 13.37
N LYS A 81 0.63 -0.06 12.49
CA LYS A 81 -0.79 0.11 12.82
C LYS A 81 -1.42 -1.21 13.26
N LEU A 82 -1.19 -2.30 12.52
CA LEU A 82 -1.71 -3.62 12.85
C LEU A 82 -1.12 -4.16 14.15
N ARG A 83 0.19 -3.94 14.39
CA ARG A 83 0.83 -4.30 15.67
C ARG A 83 0.18 -3.58 16.84
N ALA A 84 -0.02 -2.27 16.73
CA ALA A 84 -0.69 -1.48 17.77
C ALA A 84 -2.11 -2.00 18.05
N GLU A 85 -2.85 -2.36 17.01
CA GLU A 85 -4.20 -2.91 17.12
C GLU A 85 -4.21 -4.28 17.81
N VAL A 86 -3.28 -5.18 17.47
CA VAL A 86 -3.12 -6.45 18.17
C VAL A 86 -2.85 -6.24 19.66
N TYR A 87 -1.97 -5.30 20.01
CA TYR A 87 -1.69 -4.98 21.42
C TYR A 87 -2.93 -4.42 22.14
N ARG A 88 -3.70 -3.56 21.47
CA ARG A 88 -4.96 -3.02 22.02
C ARG A 88 -5.96 -4.14 22.31
N LEU A 89 -6.23 -4.99 21.32
CA LEU A 89 -7.17 -6.12 21.44
C LEU A 89 -6.71 -7.14 22.49
N GLN A 90 -5.40 -7.39 22.61
CA GLN A 90 -4.88 -8.27 23.66
C GLN A 90 -5.13 -7.71 25.06
N ARG A 91 -4.95 -6.39 25.26
CA ARG A 91 -5.28 -5.75 26.54
C ARG A 91 -6.76 -5.84 26.86
N GLU A 92 -7.63 -5.51 25.91
CA GLU A 92 -9.08 -5.60 26.09
C GLU A 92 -9.54 -7.02 26.39
N ASN A 93 -9.00 -8.01 25.69
CA ASN A 93 -9.30 -9.42 25.95
C ASN A 93 -8.86 -9.84 27.36
N ASN A 94 -7.70 -9.39 27.83
CA ASN A 94 -7.25 -9.67 29.20
C ASN A 94 -8.18 -9.05 30.24
N VAL A 95 -8.66 -7.82 30.03
CA VAL A 95 -9.65 -7.18 30.92
C VAL A 95 -10.93 -8.02 30.97
N VAL A 96 -11.49 -8.38 29.82
CA VAL A 96 -12.73 -9.20 29.75
C VAL A 96 -12.54 -10.56 30.43
N LYS A 97 -11.37 -11.20 30.28
CA LYS A 97 -11.07 -12.45 30.98
C LYS A 97 -11.05 -12.28 32.49
N MET A 98 -10.43 -11.22 33.00
CA MET A 98 -10.42 -10.93 34.43
C MET A 98 -11.84 -10.69 34.98
N GLU A 99 -12.68 -9.96 34.23
CA GLU A 99 -14.08 -9.76 34.59
C GLU A 99 -14.88 -11.07 34.61
N LEU A 100 -14.68 -11.92 33.60
CA LEU A 100 -15.30 -13.24 33.53
C LEU A 100 -14.89 -14.12 34.71
N ASP A 101 -13.59 -14.15 35.05
CA ASP A 101 -13.08 -14.94 36.17
C ASP A 101 -13.63 -14.42 37.51
N SER A 102 -13.73 -13.09 37.69
CA SER A 102 -14.38 -12.51 38.87
C SER A 102 -15.86 -12.92 38.98
N LEU A 103 -16.58 -12.90 37.86
CA LEU A 103 -17.99 -13.29 37.82
C LEU A 103 -18.17 -14.78 38.12
N ARG A 104 -17.30 -15.64 37.58
CA ARG A 104 -17.25 -17.08 37.89
C ARG A 104 -17.03 -17.33 39.38
N GLN A 105 -16.07 -16.64 40.00
CA GLN A 105 -15.82 -16.78 41.44
C GLN A 105 -17.05 -16.39 42.28
N LYS A 106 -17.73 -15.28 41.93
CA LYS A 106 -18.98 -14.88 42.61
C LYS A 106 -20.08 -15.91 42.44
N TYR A 107 -20.23 -16.45 41.23
CA TYR A 107 -21.20 -17.51 40.93
C TYR A 107 -20.92 -18.78 41.75
N ASP A 108 -19.67 -19.26 41.77
CA ASP A 108 -19.28 -20.45 42.53
C ASP A 108 -19.50 -20.29 44.04
N ALA A 109 -19.37 -19.06 44.56
CA ALA A 109 -19.67 -18.77 45.96
C ALA A 109 -21.18 -18.85 46.24
N LEU A 110 -22.01 -18.28 45.35
CA LEU A 110 -23.47 -18.38 45.44
C LEU A 110 -23.97 -19.82 45.31
N GLN A 111 -23.41 -20.58 44.36
CA GLN A 111 -23.75 -21.99 44.15
C GLN A 111 -23.46 -22.79 45.43
N ARG A 112 -22.26 -22.64 45.99
CA ARG A 112 -21.88 -23.29 47.26
C ARG A 112 -22.78 -22.90 48.43
N PHE A 113 -23.27 -21.67 48.47
CA PHE A 113 -24.21 -21.23 49.51
C PHE A 113 -25.60 -21.87 49.33
N ALA A 114 -26.12 -21.90 48.10
CA ALA A 114 -27.40 -22.52 47.78
C ALA A 114 -27.40 -24.03 48.09
N ASP A 115 -26.33 -24.73 47.71
CA ASP A 115 -26.15 -26.17 47.96
C ASP A 115 -26.15 -26.47 49.48
N LYS A 116 -25.49 -25.63 50.29
CA LYS A 116 -25.47 -25.75 51.75
C LYS A 116 -26.80 -25.42 52.43
N SER A 117 -27.65 -24.62 51.78
CA SER A 117 -28.92 -24.14 52.34
C SER A 117 -30.12 -24.96 51.85
N GLU A 118 -29.89 -26.09 51.16
CA GLU A 118 -30.91 -26.94 50.53
C GLU A 118 -31.86 -26.19 49.57
N LEU A 119 -31.39 -25.09 48.98
CA LEU A 119 -32.18 -24.29 48.03
C LEU A 119 -32.12 -24.94 46.64
N LEU A 120 -33.28 -25.30 46.09
CA LEU A 120 -33.40 -25.89 44.76
C LEU A 120 -33.13 -24.83 43.67
N ILE A 121 -32.02 -24.96 42.94
CA ILE A 121 -31.75 -24.11 41.77
C ILE A 121 -32.53 -24.63 40.56
N LEU A 122 -33.60 -23.91 40.18
CA LEU A 122 -34.57 -24.31 39.15
C LEU A 122 -34.02 -24.28 37.71
N GLN A 123 -32.87 -23.65 37.46
CA GLN A 123 -32.20 -23.67 36.15
C GLN A 123 -30.69 -23.69 36.34
N LYS A 124 -30.02 -24.76 35.92
CA LYS A 124 -28.57 -24.76 35.75
C LYS A 124 -28.23 -23.87 34.54
N PRO A 125 -27.46 -22.79 34.71
CA PRO A 125 -27.11 -21.93 33.58
C PRO A 125 -26.21 -22.69 32.59
N VAL A 126 -26.44 -22.45 31.30
CA VAL A 126 -25.59 -22.96 30.23
C VAL A 126 -24.24 -22.27 30.33
N MET A 127 -23.22 -22.98 30.81
CA MET A 127 -21.85 -22.49 30.79
C MET A 127 -21.43 -22.34 29.33
N MET A 128 -21.14 -21.10 28.91
CA MET A 128 -20.53 -20.85 27.60
C MET A 128 -19.24 -21.68 27.55
N SER A 129 -19.19 -22.63 26.61
CA SER A 129 -18.07 -23.54 26.41
C SER A 129 -16.76 -22.76 26.27
N GLU A 130 -15.69 -23.35 26.79
CA GLU A 130 -14.32 -22.85 26.67
C GLU A 130 -14.05 -22.38 25.22
N PRO A 131 -13.57 -21.14 25.00
CA PRO A 131 -13.33 -20.67 23.65
C PRO A 131 -12.31 -21.60 23.01
N LEU A 132 -12.68 -22.20 21.87
CA LEU A 132 -11.78 -22.97 21.01
C LEU A 132 -10.47 -22.18 20.91
N SER A 133 -9.41 -22.69 21.53
CA SER A 133 -8.10 -22.07 21.42
C SER A 133 -7.76 -22.06 19.93
N LEU A 134 -7.85 -20.89 19.29
CA LEU A 134 -7.33 -20.72 17.95
C LEU A 134 -5.84 -21.03 18.05
N LYS A 135 -5.47 -22.24 17.61
CA LYS A 135 -4.09 -22.65 17.43
C LYS A 135 -3.43 -21.55 16.62
N ARG A 136 -2.52 -20.81 17.25
CA ARG A 136 -1.68 -19.82 16.57
C ARG A 136 -0.85 -20.58 15.56
N GLU A 137 -1.33 -20.70 14.34
CA GLU A 137 -0.48 -21.06 13.21
C GLU A 137 0.54 -19.95 13.09
N THR A 138 1.76 -20.29 13.49
CA THR A 138 2.93 -19.44 13.34
C THR A 138 3.17 -19.35 11.85
N ILE A 139 2.73 -18.27 11.20
CA ILE A 139 3.15 -17.96 9.84
C ILE A 139 4.63 -17.62 9.91
N ARG A 140 5.46 -18.64 9.71
CA ARG A 140 6.88 -18.51 9.41
C ARG A 140 6.97 -18.02 7.97
N SER A 141 7.53 -16.84 7.78
CA SER A 141 8.06 -16.32 6.52
C SER A 141 9.27 -15.47 6.83
#